data_AF-G0SGK6-F1
#
_entry.id   AF-G0SGK6-F1
#
_cell.length_a   1.000
_cell.length_b   1.000
_cell.length_c   1.000
_cell.angle_alpha   90.00
_cell.angle_beta   90.00
_cell.angle_gamma   90.00
#
_symmetry.space_group_name_H-M   'P 1'
#
loop_
_entity.id
_entity.type
_entity.pdbx_description
1 polymer ?
#
loop_
_entity_poly.entity_id
_entity_poly.type
_entity_poly.pdbx_seq_one_letter_code
_entity_poly.pdbx_strand_id
1 'polypeptide(L)'
;MTIDTQTVETASMRFDILKAALCDGTTRLGRLSFAGRATVETPTYIAVTSRGAIPHLTPDNVSKHMNVGGVYMALEDFIERPQAYSKRTPPLYQTPTTQKHTTRLHAFTATPSSITTILSPRRLPAVPSPLGNTSKAISVFTSTGFQPLTIVEYISAAQTLQPDIVIPPSDLTHNDITPNSKRALRMAERTDEWIVDWFASAPATSSTFAPILPIPYSVQWEYVARLAEDYLPTGQLSGLALYDMDVLPDLLSFQPTLGPLPRLVLSNPQTPHQLLRQISLGADVFALPFVNTLSDAGLALTFAFPRPQQQNSPRASSSP
;
A
#
# COMPACT_ATOMS: atom_id res chain seq x y z
N MET A 1 19.07 -29.12 -1.59
CA MET A 1 19.64 -27.77 -1.63
C MET A 1 18.72 -26.88 -0.83
N THR A 2 19.15 -26.54 0.38
CA THR A 2 18.48 -25.60 1.28
C THR A 2 18.44 -24.24 0.60
N ILE A 3 17.22 -23.76 0.31
CA ILE A 3 17.02 -22.42 -0.23
C ILE A 3 17.33 -21.45 0.91
N ASP A 4 18.39 -20.67 0.76
CA ASP A 4 18.75 -19.62 1.71
C ASP A 4 17.54 -18.70 1.92
N THR A 5 17.13 -18.58 3.18
CA THR A 5 16.04 -17.70 3.62
C THR A 5 16.49 -16.26 3.44
N GLN A 6 16.20 -15.66 2.27
CA GLN A 6 16.57 -14.27 1.99
C GLN A 6 15.86 -13.34 2.96
N THR A 7 16.65 -12.70 3.83
CA THR A 7 16.20 -11.76 4.85
C THR A 7 16.51 -10.36 4.34
N VAL A 8 15.50 -9.49 4.25
CA VAL A 8 15.72 -8.05 4.02
C VAL A 8 15.48 -7.33 5.33
N GLU A 9 16.53 -6.67 5.83
CA GLU A 9 16.50 -5.94 7.08
C GLU A 9 16.76 -4.45 6.82
N THR A 10 15.80 -3.62 7.22
CA THR A 10 15.97 -2.16 7.36
C THR A 10 15.83 -1.82 8.83
N ALA A 11 16.43 -0.72 9.30
CA ALA A 11 16.45 -0.38 10.73
C ALA A 11 15.06 -0.31 11.40
N SER A 12 13.98 -0.11 10.63
CA SER A 12 12.60 0.00 11.09
C SER A 12 11.72 -1.22 10.79
N MET A 13 12.13 -2.12 9.90
CA MET A 13 11.28 -3.21 9.39
C MET A 13 12.09 -4.40 8.92
N ARG A 14 11.55 -5.60 9.23
CA ARG A 14 12.05 -6.88 8.75
C ARG A 14 10.97 -7.62 7.96
N PHE A 15 11.37 -8.19 6.83
CA PHE A 15 10.53 -9.11 6.05
C PHE A 15 11.23 -10.45 5.86
N ASP A 16 10.58 -11.52 6.33
CA ASP A 16 11.08 -12.89 6.21
C ASP A 16 10.18 -13.67 5.26
N ILE A 17 10.77 -14.35 4.28
CA ILE A 17 10.05 -15.32 3.44
C ILE A 17 10.11 -16.67 4.14
N LEU A 18 8.99 -17.12 4.70
CA LEU A 18 8.92 -18.39 5.44
C LEU A 18 8.89 -19.59 4.49
N LYS A 19 8.15 -19.48 3.38
CA LYS A 19 8.04 -20.52 2.37
C LYS A 19 7.66 -19.92 1.03
N ALA A 20 8.36 -20.32 -0.03
CA ALA A 20 7.92 -20.10 -1.41
C ALA A 20 7.39 -21.44 -1.96
N ALA A 21 6.26 -21.43 -2.69
CA ALA A 21 5.69 -22.68 -3.21
C ALA A 21 6.52 -23.28 -4.36
N LEU A 22 6.52 -24.61 -4.47
CA LEU A 22 7.34 -25.42 -5.38
C LEU A 22 6.89 -25.40 -6.86
N CYS A 23 5.65 -25.02 -7.16
CA CYS A 23 5.17 -24.90 -8.55
C CYS A 23 5.15 -23.42 -8.91
N ASP A 24 6.04 -23.03 -9.82
CA ASP A 24 6.25 -21.70 -10.40
C ASP A 24 6.91 -20.63 -9.51
N GLY A 25 7.16 -20.89 -8.22
CA GLY A 25 8.06 -20.07 -7.38
C GLY A 25 7.56 -18.65 -7.05
N THR A 26 6.34 -18.29 -7.42
CA THR A 26 5.79 -16.93 -7.29
C THR A 26 5.03 -16.70 -5.99
N THR A 27 4.22 -17.67 -5.52
CA THR A 27 3.48 -17.54 -4.25
C THR A 27 4.42 -17.60 -3.05
N ARG A 28 4.23 -16.68 -2.10
CA ARG A 28 5.12 -16.53 -0.96
C ARG A 28 4.31 -16.40 0.32
N LEU A 29 4.64 -17.26 1.28
CA LEU A 29 4.28 -17.11 2.67
C LEU A 29 5.41 -16.35 3.34
N GLY A 30 5.09 -15.21 3.95
CA GLY A 30 6.08 -14.36 4.58
C GLY A 30 5.59 -13.78 5.89
N ARG A 31 6.44 -12.96 6.49
CA ARG A 31 6.21 -12.32 7.77
C ARG A 31 6.81 -10.92 7.75
N LEU A 32 5.98 -9.93 8.03
CA LEU A 32 6.34 -8.53 8.13
C LEU A 32 6.33 -8.10 9.60
N SER A 33 7.46 -7.56 10.08
CA SER A 33 7.62 -7.14 11.47
C SER A 33 8.17 -5.72 11.57
N PHE A 34 7.60 -4.92 12.46
CA PHE A 34 8.05 -3.58 12.81
C PHE A 34 8.32 -3.49 14.30
N ALA A 35 9.25 -2.62 14.69
CA ALA A 35 9.53 -2.37 16.10
C ALA A 35 8.28 -1.84 16.83
N GLY A 36 7.82 -2.55 17.86
CA GLY A 36 6.67 -2.13 18.67
C GLY A 36 5.29 -2.34 18.01
N ARG A 37 5.22 -3.06 16.89
CA ARG A 37 3.94 -3.47 16.25
C ARG A 37 3.72 -4.97 16.37
N ALA A 38 2.47 -5.39 16.13
CA ALA A 38 2.18 -6.80 15.94
C ALA A 38 2.77 -7.29 14.61
N THR A 39 3.34 -8.49 14.64
CA THR A 39 3.81 -9.17 13.44
C THR A 39 2.65 -9.49 12.52
N VAL A 40 2.84 -9.29 11.21
CA VAL A 40 1.85 -9.52 10.16
C VAL A 40 2.32 -10.66 9.26
N GLU A 41 1.61 -11.78 9.25
CA GLU A 41 1.83 -12.88 8.30
C GLU A 41 1.35 -12.46 6.91
N THR A 42 2.05 -12.83 5.83
CA THR A 42 1.67 -12.54 4.43
C THR A 42 1.40 -13.85 3.68
N PRO A 43 0.41 -13.92 2.77
CA PRO A 43 -0.42 -12.83 2.25
C PRO A 43 -1.48 -12.32 3.23
N THR A 44 -1.71 -11.00 3.27
CA THR A 44 -2.67 -10.36 4.21
C THR A 44 -3.39 -9.16 3.63
N TYR A 45 -4.43 -8.72 4.33
CA TYR A 45 -5.20 -7.52 4.02
C TYR A 45 -4.92 -6.40 5.03
N ILE A 46 -4.83 -5.17 4.52
CA ILE A 46 -4.80 -3.95 5.31
C ILE A 46 -6.09 -3.15 5.10
N ALA A 47 -6.63 -2.61 6.19
CA ALA A 47 -7.89 -1.88 6.13
C ALA A 47 -7.68 -0.47 5.57
N VAL A 48 -8.45 -0.14 4.53
CA VAL A 48 -8.48 1.21 3.99
C VAL A 48 -9.36 2.08 4.87
N THR A 49 -8.78 3.17 5.38
CA THR A 49 -9.48 4.10 6.27
C THR A 49 -10.03 5.31 5.51
N SER A 50 -11.00 5.97 6.13
CA SER A 50 -11.46 7.31 5.75
C SER A 50 -11.18 8.24 6.91
N ARG A 51 -10.29 9.22 6.71
CA ARG A 51 -9.82 10.14 7.78
C ARG A 51 -9.29 9.40 9.02
N GLY A 52 -8.62 8.28 8.79
CA GLY A 52 -7.97 7.49 9.84
C GLY A 52 -8.87 6.51 10.59
N ALA A 53 -10.17 6.48 10.30
CA ALA A 53 -11.09 5.47 10.83
C ALA A 53 -11.39 4.39 9.78
N ILE A 54 -11.42 3.12 10.19
CA ILE A 54 -11.98 2.06 9.34
C ILE A 54 -13.49 2.33 9.23
N PRO A 55 -14.07 2.38 8.02
CA PRO A 55 -15.49 2.69 7.84
C PRO A 55 -16.40 1.84 8.73
N HIS A 56 -17.36 2.48 9.38
CA HIS A 56 -18.37 1.87 10.27
C HIS A 56 -17.85 1.19 11.53
N LEU A 57 -16.55 1.30 11.84
CA LEU A 57 -15.94 0.66 13.00
C LEU A 57 -15.35 1.69 13.95
N THR A 58 -15.73 1.59 15.22
CA THR A 58 -15.10 2.35 16.31
C THR A 58 -13.75 1.74 16.70
N PRO A 59 -12.78 2.54 17.20
CA PRO A 59 -11.46 2.03 17.56
C PRO A 59 -11.48 0.88 18.59
N ASP A 60 -12.46 0.88 19.50
CA ASP A 60 -12.63 -0.20 20.48
C ASP A 60 -13.10 -1.51 19.81
N ASN A 61 -14.02 -1.45 18.84
CA ASN A 61 -14.41 -2.60 18.05
C ASN A 61 -13.24 -3.14 17.22
N VAL A 62 -12.45 -2.25 16.62
CA VAL A 62 -11.22 -2.66 15.91
C VAL A 62 -10.28 -3.41 16.86
N SER A 63 -10.05 -2.87 18.06
CA SER A 63 -9.13 -3.49 19.03
C SER A 63 -9.61 -4.84 19.59
N LYS A 64 -10.92 -5.05 19.73
CA LYS A 64 -11.49 -6.25 20.38
C LYS A 64 -11.85 -7.35 19.39
N HIS A 65 -12.30 -6.98 18.19
CA HIS A 65 -13.00 -7.91 17.29
C HIS A 65 -12.35 -8.05 15.93
N MET A 66 -11.43 -7.16 15.56
CA MET A 66 -10.80 -7.19 14.24
C MET A 66 -9.35 -7.68 14.34
N ASN A 67 -9.00 -8.60 13.45
CA ASN A 67 -7.63 -9.05 13.27
C ASN A 67 -7.05 -8.42 12.00
N VAL A 68 -6.80 -7.11 12.03
CA VAL A 68 -6.20 -6.38 10.89
C VAL A 68 -4.73 -6.10 11.20
N GLY A 69 -3.83 -6.51 10.29
CA GLY A 69 -2.38 -6.30 10.46
C GLY A 69 -1.92 -4.86 10.24
N GLY A 70 -2.73 -4.05 9.55
CA GLY A 70 -2.40 -2.66 9.27
C GLY A 70 -3.57 -1.84 8.73
N VAL A 71 -3.38 -0.52 8.72
CA VAL A 71 -4.35 0.45 8.21
C VAL A 71 -3.68 1.37 7.18
N TYR A 72 -4.36 1.58 6.06
CA TYR A 72 -3.98 2.52 5.02
C TYR A 72 -4.67 3.86 5.26
N MET A 73 -3.87 4.93 5.28
CA MET A 73 -4.31 6.30 5.48
C MET A 73 -3.79 7.18 4.35
N ALA A 74 -4.63 8.07 3.85
CA ALA A 74 -4.25 9.04 2.85
C ALA A 74 -4.04 10.41 3.49
N LEU A 75 -2.92 11.07 3.21
CA LEU A 75 -2.64 12.40 3.77
C LEU A 75 -3.71 13.42 3.38
N GLU A 76 -4.28 13.32 2.17
CA GLU A 76 -5.33 14.22 1.68
C GLU A 76 -6.57 14.31 2.59
N ASP A 77 -6.80 13.32 3.46
CA ASP A 77 -7.89 13.32 4.42
C ASP A 77 -7.70 14.27 5.61
N PHE A 78 -6.48 14.78 5.80
CA PHE A 78 -6.09 15.49 7.01
C PHE A 78 -5.49 16.87 6.77
N ILE A 79 -5.38 17.31 5.52
CA ILE A 79 -4.64 18.54 5.15
C ILE A 79 -5.54 19.60 4.51
N GLU A 80 -6.83 19.58 4.82
CA GLU A 80 -7.77 20.59 4.33
C GLU A 80 -7.30 22.01 4.65
N ARG A 81 -7.45 22.92 3.68
CA ARG A 81 -7.11 24.35 3.81
C ARG A 81 -8.36 25.18 3.57
N PRO A 82 -9.19 25.41 4.61
CA PRO A 82 -10.39 26.22 4.47
C PRO A 82 -10.04 27.63 3.99
N GLN A 83 -10.83 28.19 3.05
CA GLN A 83 -10.61 29.54 2.53
C GLN A 83 -10.58 30.60 3.65
N ALA A 84 -11.42 30.43 4.67
CA ALA A 84 -11.47 31.30 5.83
C ALA A 84 -10.19 31.26 6.69
N TYR A 85 -9.42 30.17 6.64
CA TYR A 85 -8.24 29.94 7.48
C TYR A 85 -7.13 29.23 6.69
N SER A 86 -6.69 29.84 5.58
CA SER A 86 -5.70 29.25 4.67
C SER A 86 -4.32 29.01 5.32
N LYS A 87 -4.02 29.68 6.43
CA LYS A 87 -2.78 29.52 7.21
C LYS A 87 -2.91 28.56 8.39
N ARG A 88 -4.08 27.94 8.59
CA ARG A 88 -4.28 27.00 9.69
C ARG A 88 -3.39 25.77 9.48
N THR A 89 -2.60 25.45 10.48
CA THR A 89 -1.91 24.15 10.53
C THR A 89 -2.95 23.05 10.80
N PRO A 90 -2.99 21.99 9.99
CA PRO A 90 -3.91 20.90 10.25
C PRO A 90 -3.70 20.25 11.64
N PRO A 91 -4.79 19.90 12.36
CA PRO A 91 -4.69 19.37 13.73
C PRO A 91 -3.82 18.11 13.85
N LEU A 92 -3.77 17.29 12.80
CA LEU A 92 -2.95 16.09 12.74
C LEU A 92 -1.49 16.37 13.10
N TYR A 93 -0.90 17.48 12.62
CA TYR A 93 0.50 17.82 12.89
C TYR A 93 0.75 18.32 14.31
N GLN A 94 -0.29 18.82 14.98
CA GLN A 94 -0.20 19.40 16.33
C GLN A 94 -0.62 18.43 17.43
N THR A 95 -1.07 17.24 17.06
CA THR A 95 -1.58 16.27 18.03
C THR A 95 -0.47 15.78 18.95
N PRO A 96 -0.65 15.83 20.29
CA PRO A 96 0.36 15.35 21.22
C PRO A 96 0.47 13.83 21.16
N THR A 97 1.70 13.32 21.26
CA THR A 97 1.95 11.89 21.44
C THR A 97 1.75 11.49 22.90
N THR A 98 1.47 10.22 23.14
CA THR A 98 1.29 9.66 24.48
C THR A 98 2.10 8.37 24.62
N GLN A 99 2.26 7.84 25.83
CA GLN A 99 2.91 6.54 26.02
C GLN A 99 2.19 5.41 25.27
N LYS A 100 0.85 5.50 25.14
CA LYS A 100 0.05 4.53 24.39
C LYS A 100 0.12 4.73 22.88
N HIS A 101 0.25 5.98 22.42
CA HIS A 101 0.33 6.34 21.01
C HIS A 101 1.60 7.15 20.75
N THR A 102 2.66 6.43 20.39
CA THR A 102 4.02 6.99 20.25
C THR A 102 4.17 7.91 19.04
N THR A 103 3.32 7.78 18.03
CA THR A 103 3.31 8.65 16.84
C THR A 103 2.04 9.51 16.80
N ARG A 104 2.15 10.68 16.15
CA ARG A 104 1.02 11.61 16.00
C ARG A 104 -0.13 10.99 15.22
N LEU A 105 0.18 10.19 14.22
CA LEU A 105 -0.82 9.52 13.39
C LEU A 105 -1.65 8.54 14.24
N HIS A 106 -1.00 7.73 15.08
CA HIS A 106 -1.69 6.85 16.03
C HIS A 106 -2.53 7.64 17.03
N ALA A 107 -1.99 8.73 17.58
CA ALA A 107 -2.68 9.53 18.59
C ALA A 107 -3.92 10.23 18.02
N PHE A 108 -3.81 10.82 16.83
CA PHE A 108 -4.89 11.58 16.20
C PHE A 108 -6.04 10.67 15.76
N THR A 109 -5.72 9.51 15.21
CA THR A 109 -6.71 8.56 14.68
C THR A 109 -7.23 7.57 15.74
N ALA A 110 -6.69 7.63 16.96
CA ALA A 110 -6.91 6.64 18.00
C ALA A 110 -6.61 5.19 17.56
N THR A 111 -5.74 5.01 16.54
CA THR A 111 -5.35 3.70 16.04
C THR A 111 -4.52 2.95 17.09
N PRO A 112 -4.89 1.71 17.47
CA PRO A 112 -4.11 0.89 18.40
C PRO A 112 -2.63 0.82 18.01
N SER A 113 -1.72 0.92 18.99
CA SER A 113 -0.27 0.92 18.76
C SER A 113 0.28 -0.39 18.20
N SER A 114 -0.50 -1.49 18.28
CA SER A 114 -0.14 -2.79 17.71
C SER A 114 -0.36 -2.85 16.19
N ILE A 115 -1.18 -1.97 15.62
CA ILE A 115 -1.54 -2.00 14.20
C ILE A 115 -0.53 -1.20 13.40
N THR A 116 -0.07 -1.75 12.28
CA THR A 116 0.85 -1.05 11.37
C THR A 116 0.14 0.09 10.63
N THR A 117 0.75 1.27 10.57
CA THR A 117 0.23 2.42 9.82
C THR A 117 0.94 2.60 8.48
N ILE A 118 0.15 2.75 7.42
CA ILE A 118 0.64 3.01 6.06
C ILE A 118 0.11 4.37 5.62
N LEU A 119 1.02 5.28 5.27
CA LEU A 119 0.68 6.60 4.76
C LEU A 119 0.96 6.69 3.26
N SER A 120 -0.03 7.16 2.53
CA SER A 120 0.09 7.56 1.12
C SER A 120 -0.33 9.02 0.95
N PRO A 121 -0.04 9.67 -0.18
CA PRO A 121 -0.58 11.00 -0.43
C PRO A 121 -2.09 11.02 -0.69
N ARG A 122 -2.63 9.97 -1.32
CA ARG A 122 -3.99 9.94 -1.88
C ARG A 122 -4.79 8.73 -1.42
N ARG A 123 -6.12 8.85 -1.41
CA ARG A 123 -7.05 7.74 -1.07
C ARG A 123 -6.88 6.55 -2.00
N LEU A 124 -7.40 5.42 -1.56
CA LEU A 124 -7.51 4.22 -2.37
C LEU A 124 -8.97 3.71 -2.39
N PRO A 125 -9.65 3.71 -3.56
CA PRO A 125 -9.27 4.40 -4.79
C PRO A 125 -9.27 5.92 -4.60
N ALA A 126 -8.43 6.61 -5.37
CA ALA A 126 -8.39 8.07 -5.32
C ALA A 126 -9.48 8.68 -6.19
N VAL A 127 -10.03 9.82 -5.77
CA VAL A 127 -10.99 10.56 -6.60
C VAL A 127 -10.25 11.13 -7.83
N PRO A 128 -10.71 10.88 -9.07
CA PRO A 128 -10.12 11.44 -10.28
C PRO A 128 -10.06 12.97 -10.20
N SER A 129 -8.88 13.53 -10.45
CA SER A 129 -8.69 14.98 -10.42
C SER A 129 -8.89 15.59 -11.80
N PRO A 130 -9.69 16.67 -11.95
CA PRO A 130 -9.77 17.42 -13.19
C PRO A 130 -8.47 18.18 -13.49
N LEU A 131 -7.68 18.45 -12.44
CA LEU A 131 -6.35 19.07 -12.53
C LEU A 131 -5.28 17.99 -12.64
N GLY A 132 -4.39 18.12 -13.62
CA GLY A 132 -3.25 17.21 -13.77
C GLY A 132 -2.14 17.49 -12.76
N ASN A 133 -1.32 16.48 -12.49
CA ASN A 133 -0.11 16.65 -11.67
C ASN A 133 0.91 17.54 -12.39
N THR A 134 1.67 18.30 -11.60
CA THR A 134 2.76 19.20 -12.05
C THR A 134 4.11 18.59 -11.69
N SER A 135 5.24 19.12 -12.16
CA SER A 135 6.56 18.57 -11.79
C SER A 135 6.89 18.68 -10.30
N LYS A 136 6.18 19.48 -9.50
CA LYS A 136 6.49 19.68 -8.06
C LYS A 136 5.34 19.37 -7.12
N ALA A 137 4.19 18.97 -7.65
CA ALA A 137 2.99 18.76 -6.86
C ALA A 137 2.02 17.78 -7.52
N ILE A 138 1.35 17.02 -6.67
CA ILE A 138 0.22 16.16 -7.02
C ILE A 138 -1.10 16.86 -6.66
N SER A 139 -2.14 16.61 -7.45
CA SER A 139 -3.48 17.09 -7.14
C SER A 139 -4.17 16.12 -6.18
N VAL A 140 -4.53 16.60 -4.99
CA VAL A 140 -5.19 15.82 -3.94
C VAL A 140 -6.60 16.32 -3.68
N PHE A 141 -7.49 15.43 -3.24
CA PHE A 141 -8.89 15.75 -2.96
C PHE A 141 -9.17 15.77 -1.46
N THR A 142 -9.41 16.98 -0.95
CA THR A 142 -9.69 17.21 0.48
C THR A 142 -11.15 17.55 0.72
N SER A 143 -11.57 17.71 1.97
CA SER A 143 -12.92 18.16 2.29
C SER A 143 -13.26 19.55 1.73
N THR A 144 -12.25 20.35 1.36
CA THR A 144 -12.40 21.67 0.75
C THR A 144 -12.22 21.66 -0.77
N GLY A 145 -12.13 20.48 -1.39
CA GLY A 145 -11.97 20.31 -2.84
C GLY A 145 -10.54 19.93 -3.25
N PHE A 146 -10.27 20.06 -4.55
CA PHE A 146 -8.96 19.76 -5.13
C PHE A 146 -7.95 20.86 -4.77
N GLN A 147 -6.78 20.45 -4.30
CA GLN A 147 -5.67 21.34 -4.01
C GLN A 147 -4.34 20.68 -4.36
N PRO A 148 -3.30 21.46 -4.72
CA PRO A 148 -1.97 20.92 -4.91
C PRO A 148 -1.33 20.56 -3.56
N LEU A 149 -0.75 19.36 -3.48
CA LEU A 149 0.16 18.95 -2.43
C LEU A 149 1.56 18.86 -3.04
N THR A 150 2.46 19.72 -2.58
CA THR A 150 3.85 19.70 -3.09
C THR A 150 4.61 18.51 -2.53
N ILE A 151 5.63 18.06 -3.27
CA ILE A 151 6.48 16.93 -2.84
C ILE A 151 7.18 17.25 -1.52
N VAL A 152 7.68 18.48 -1.36
CA VAL A 152 8.33 18.96 -0.14
C VAL A 152 7.37 18.96 1.05
N GLU A 153 6.11 19.41 0.86
CA GLU A 153 5.09 19.34 1.91
C GLU A 153 4.78 17.89 2.30
N TYR A 154 4.73 16.97 1.34
CA TYR A 154 4.49 15.54 1.64
C TYR A 154 5.65 14.91 2.41
N ILE A 155 6.91 15.19 2.02
CA ILE A 155 8.10 14.72 2.75
C ILE A 155 8.08 15.25 4.19
N SER A 156 7.84 16.55 4.37
CA SER A 156 7.72 17.19 5.68
C SER A 156 6.60 16.57 6.53
N ALA A 157 5.46 16.25 5.91
CA ALA A 157 4.37 15.55 6.56
C ALA A 157 4.78 14.14 7.01
N ALA A 158 5.41 13.35 6.16
CA ALA A 158 5.87 12.00 6.49
C ALA A 158 6.89 12.00 7.64
N GLN A 159 7.85 12.94 7.62
CA GLN A 159 8.80 13.15 8.72
C GLN A 159 8.13 13.53 10.03
N THR A 160 7.08 14.36 9.98
CA THR A 160 6.35 14.81 11.18
C THR A 160 5.46 13.74 11.78
N LEU A 161 4.84 12.92 10.92
CA LEU A 161 3.84 11.93 11.30
C LEU A 161 4.46 10.57 11.68
N GLN A 162 5.61 10.25 11.11
CA GLN A 162 6.37 9.01 11.34
C GLN A 162 5.47 7.75 11.31
N PRO A 163 4.74 7.50 10.20
CA PRO A 163 4.02 6.23 10.03
C PRO A 163 5.01 5.07 9.89
N ASP A 164 4.55 3.83 10.04
CA ASP A 164 5.43 2.66 9.95
C ASP A 164 5.89 2.41 8.51
N ILE A 165 4.97 2.56 7.54
CA ILE A 165 5.25 2.52 6.11
C ILE A 165 4.85 3.86 5.47
N VAL A 166 5.68 4.38 4.57
CA VAL A 166 5.30 5.49 3.67
C VAL A 166 5.43 5.08 2.22
N ILE A 167 4.45 5.48 1.44
CA ILE A 167 4.45 5.38 -0.02
C ILE A 167 4.78 6.77 -0.57
N PRO A 168 5.92 6.95 -1.25
CA PRO A 168 6.25 8.20 -1.91
C PRO A 168 5.20 8.60 -2.96
N PRO A 169 5.15 9.89 -3.35
CA PRO A 169 4.27 10.34 -4.42
C PRO A 169 4.60 9.65 -5.75
N SER A 170 3.56 9.31 -6.51
CA SER A 170 3.67 8.78 -7.87
C SER A 170 2.70 9.49 -8.81
N ASP A 171 3.11 9.69 -10.05
CA ASP A 171 2.27 10.36 -11.03
C ASP A 171 1.27 9.36 -11.65
N LEU A 172 0.10 9.24 -11.03
CA LEU A 172 -0.97 8.35 -11.47
C LEU A 172 -2.12 9.11 -12.14
N THR A 173 -2.76 8.47 -13.12
CA THR A 173 -3.96 9.01 -13.77
C THR A 173 -5.20 8.88 -12.90
N HIS A 174 -5.27 7.85 -12.04
CA HIS A 174 -6.44 7.53 -11.20
C HIS A 174 -7.75 7.36 -11.99
N ASN A 175 -7.63 7.02 -13.27
CA ASN A 175 -8.74 6.77 -14.19
C ASN A 175 -8.56 5.35 -14.73
N ASP A 176 -9.65 4.65 -15.04
CA ASP A 176 -9.61 3.28 -15.61
C ASP A 176 -9.10 3.24 -17.07
N ILE A 177 -8.63 4.38 -17.60
CA ILE A 177 -8.14 4.50 -18.97
C ILE A 177 -6.63 4.30 -18.97
N THR A 178 -6.17 3.30 -19.74
CA THR A 178 -4.76 3.05 -19.99
C THR A 178 -4.10 4.31 -20.58
N PRO A 179 -3.01 4.81 -19.98
CA PRO A 179 -2.34 6.00 -20.47
C PRO A 179 -1.74 5.76 -21.87
N ASN A 180 -1.84 6.74 -22.76
CA ASN A 180 -1.09 6.72 -24.01
C ASN A 180 0.43 6.82 -23.76
N SER A 181 1.25 6.49 -24.75
CA SER A 181 2.71 6.43 -24.60
C SER A 181 3.34 7.73 -24.09
N LYS A 182 2.85 8.90 -24.56
CA LYS A 182 3.34 10.21 -24.11
C LYS A 182 3.00 10.46 -22.63
N ARG A 183 1.79 10.05 -22.19
CA ARG A 183 1.36 10.16 -20.80
C ARG A 183 2.15 9.20 -19.92
N ALA A 184 2.35 7.96 -20.35
CA ALA A 184 3.08 6.93 -19.61
C ALA A 184 4.55 7.34 -19.39
N LEU A 185 5.23 7.86 -20.42
CA LEU A 185 6.60 8.38 -20.28
C LEU A 185 6.66 9.50 -19.24
N ARG A 186 5.75 10.47 -19.33
CA ARG A 186 5.67 11.58 -18.35
C ARG A 186 5.37 11.09 -16.92
N MET A 187 4.60 10.01 -16.77
CA MET A 187 4.36 9.40 -15.45
C MET A 187 5.66 8.86 -14.86
N ALA A 188 6.45 8.15 -15.66
CA ALA A 188 7.73 7.60 -15.26
C ALA A 188 8.72 8.73 -14.89
N GLU A 189 8.95 9.69 -15.78
CA GLU A 189 9.89 10.81 -15.58
C GLU A 189 9.59 11.60 -14.29
N ARG A 190 8.32 11.96 -14.05
CA ARG A 190 7.96 12.72 -12.85
C ARG A 190 8.07 11.91 -11.58
N THR A 191 7.65 10.64 -11.62
CA THR A 191 7.77 9.77 -10.45
C THR A 191 9.24 9.59 -10.10
N ASP A 192 10.09 9.44 -11.12
CA ASP A 192 11.53 9.33 -10.97
C ASP A 192 12.15 10.59 -10.34
N GLU A 193 11.80 11.79 -10.83
CA GLU A 193 12.20 13.08 -10.22
C GLU A 193 11.76 13.18 -8.75
N TRP A 194 10.50 12.85 -8.44
CA TRP A 194 9.97 12.94 -7.07
C TRP A 194 10.61 11.93 -6.12
N ILE A 195 11.03 10.78 -6.64
CA ILE A 195 11.70 9.74 -5.86
C ILE A 195 13.12 10.16 -5.49
N VAL A 196 13.82 10.86 -6.38
CA VAL A 196 15.12 11.48 -6.05
C VAL A 196 14.95 12.48 -4.91
N ASP A 197 13.97 13.39 -5.02
CA ASP A 197 13.66 14.34 -3.94
C ASP A 197 13.27 13.63 -2.64
N TRP A 198 12.52 12.53 -2.73
CA TRP A 198 12.10 11.71 -1.60
C TRP A 198 13.30 11.12 -0.85
N PHE A 199 14.17 10.38 -1.55
CA PHE A 199 15.28 9.67 -0.90
C PHE A 199 16.38 10.61 -0.40
N ALA A 200 16.49 11.82 -0.95
CA ALA A 200 17.34 12.87 -0.41
C ALA A 200 16.91 13.37 1.00
N SER A 201 15.65 13.14 1.38
CA SER A 201 15.08 13.63 2.66
C SER A 201 14.12 12.62 3.29
N ALA A 202 14.31 11.33 3.03
CA ALA A 202 13.39 10.29 3.47
C ALA A 202 13.28 10.24 5.01
N PRO A 203 12.08 9.96 5.55
CA PRO A 203 11.90 9.81 6.99
C PRO A 203 12.71 8.61 7.52
N ALA A 204 13.67 8.88 8.41
CA ALA A 204 14.61 7.87 8.92
C ALA A 204 13.96 6.71 9.70
N THR A 205 12.77 6.93 10.27
CA THR A 205 12.07 5.95 11.12
C THR A 205 11.02 5.13 10.37
N SER A 206 10.70 5.49 9.13
CA SER A 206 9.62 4.89 8.37
C SER A 206 10.18 4.05 7.23
N SER A 207 9.55 2.91 6.97
CA SER A 207 9.92 2.06 5.84
C SER A 207 9.34 2.59 4.55
N THR A 208 10.19 2.85 3.56
CA THR A 208 9.75 3.39 2.26
C THR A 208 9.35 2.25 1.34
N PHE A 209 8.11 2.30 0.85
CA PHE A 209 7.59 1.38 -0.16
C PHE A 209 7.49 2.13 -1.49
N ALA A 210 8.44 1.90 -2.40
CA ALA A 210 8.52 2.65 -3.65
C ALA A 210 7.37 2.27 -4.60
N PRO A 211 6.69 3.25 -5.22
CA PRO A 211 5.57 3.00 -6.10
C PRO A 211 6.02 2.39 -7.42
N ILE A 212 5.42 1.27 -7.84
CA ILE A 212 5.56 0.70 -9.19
C ILE A 212 4.32 1.07 -9.99
N LEU A 213 4.53 1.84 -11.06
CA LEU A 213 3.46 2.47 -11.83
C LEU A 213 2.70 1.43 -12.68
N PRO A 214 1.41 1.67 -12.98
CA PRO A 214 0.60 0.80 -13.83
C PRO A 214 0.88 1.07 -15.32
N ILE A 215 2.16 0.96 -15.72
CA ILE A 215 2.65 1.14 -17.09
C ILE A 215 3.70 0.06 -17.40
N PRO A 216 3.94 -0.29 -18.68
CA PRO A 216 4.90 -1.32 -19.03
C PRO A 216 6.29 -1.07 -18.45
N TYR A 217 6.99 -2.14 -18.04
CA TYR A 217 8.34 -2.06 -17.48
C TYR A 217 9.28 -1.27 -18.39
N SER A 218 9.22 -1.49 -19.71
CA SER A 218 10.04 -0.81 -20.72
C SER A 218 9.91 0.71 -20.75
N VAL A 219 8.88 1.29 -20.13
CA VAL A 219 8.71 2.75 -20.04
C VAL A 219 9.26 3.31 -18.72
N GLN A 220 9.25 2.52 -17.66
CA GLN A 220 9.69 2.93 -16.31
C GLN A 220 11.02 2.28 -15.88
N TRP A 221 11.73 1.63 -16.79
CA TRP A 221 12.91 0.82 -16.48
C TRP A 221 14.04 1.63 -15.82
N GLU A 222 14.27 2.88 -16.24
CA GLU A 222 15.31 3.75 -15.65
C GLU A 222 15.03 4.03 -14.17
N TYR A 223 13.77 4.33 -13.86
CA TYR A 223 13.29 4.52 -12.50
C TYR A 223 13.47 3.24 -11.67
N VAL A 224 13.05 2.08 -12.20
CA VAL A 224 13.16 0.80 -11.48
C VAL A 224 14.62 0.37 -11.29
N ALA A 225 15.48 0.61 -12.28
CA ALA A 225 16.91 0.37 -12.17
C ALA A 225 17.52 1.23 -11.05
N ARG A 226 17.14 2.52 -10.97
CA ARG A 226 17.57 3.40 -9.88
C ARG A 226 17.16 2.90 -8.50
N LEU A 227 15.92 2.39 -8.35
CA LEU A 227 15.49 1.76 -7.10
C LEU A 227 16.40 0.59 -6.69
N ALA A 228 16.80 -0.25 -7.66
CA ALA A 228 17.61 -1.43 -7.43
C ALA A 228 19.10 -1.11 -7.20
N GLU A 229 19.65 -0.10 -7.88
CA GLU A 229 21.07 0.23 -7.89
C GLU A 229 21.45 1.26 -6.82
N ASP A 230 20.60 2.27 -6.58
CA ASP A 230 20.94 3.41 -5.72
C ASP A 230 20.33 3.30 -4.32
N TYR A 231 19.08 2.84 -4.20
CA TYR A 231 18.32 2.92 -2.93
C TYR A 231 18.16 1.59 -2.20
N LEU A 232 18.18 0.47 -2.93
CA LEU A 232 18.19 -0.86 -2.31
C LEU A 232 19.49 -1.12 -1.53
N PRO A 233 20.70 -0.87 -2.08
CA PRO A 233 21.95 -1.20 -1.37
C PRO A 233 22.20 -0.32 -0.14
N THR A 234 21.63 0.89 -0.10
CA THR A 234 21.71 1.79 1.07
C THR A 234 20.74 1.39 2.18
N GLY A 235 19.85 0.41 1.94
CA GLY A 235 18.81 0.00 2.89
C GLY A 235 17.69 1.02 3.05
N GLN A 236 17.62 2.06 2.21
CA GLN A 236 16.56 3.07 2.26
C GLN A 236 15.25 2.55 1.63
N LEU A 237 15.34 1.64 0.66
CA LEU A 237 14.19 0.98 0.05
C LEU A 237 13.80 -0.27 0.86
N SER A 238 12.60 -0.28 1.44
CA SER A 238 12.12 -1.38 2.27
C SER A 238 11.07 -2.27 1.59
N GLY A 239 10.42 -1.81 0.53
CA GLY A 239 9.31 -2.51 -0.11
C GLY A 239 8.87 -1.91 -1.43
N LEU A 240 7.93 -2.56 -2.10
CA LEU A 240 7.32 -2.08 -3.35
C LEU A 240 5.82 -1.88 -3.16
N ALA A 241 5.29 -0.76 -3.66
CA ALA A 241 3.87 -0.44 -3.72
C ALA A 241 3.36 -0.57 -5.17
N LEU A 242 2.76 -1.70 -5.52
CA LEU A 242 2.36 -2.04 -6.89
C LEU A 242 0.94 -1.57 -7.19
N TYR A 243 0.81 -0.70 -8.20
CA TYR A 243 -0.49 -0.27 -8.72
C TYR A 243 -1.03 -1.21 -9.80
N ASP A 244 -0.16 -2.02 -10.41
CA ASP A 244 -0.54 -3.09 -11.34
C ASP A 244 0.37 -4.31 -11.13
N MET A 245 -0.24 -5.48 -10.97
CA MET A 245 0.46 -6.74 -10.78
C MET A 245 0.96 -7.34 -12.09
N ASP A 246 0.41 -6.95 -13.23
CA ASP A 246 0.81 -7.50 -14.53
C ASP A 246 2.22 -7.03 -14.95
N VAL A 247 2.77 -5.96 -14.33
CA VAL A 247 4.14 -5.47 -14.54
C VAL A 247 5.18 -6.33 -13.80
N LEU A 248 4.78 -7.06 -12.77
CA LEU A 248 5.69 -7.75 -11.86
C LEU A 248 6.56 -8.83 -12.53
N PRO A 249 6.07 -9.69 -13.45
CA PRO A 249 6.91 -10.69 -14.10
C PRO A 249 8.09 -10.08 -14.86
N ASP A 250 7.85 -9.01 -15.62
CA ASP A 250 8.90 -8.30 -16.35
C ASP A 250 9.88 -7.63 -15.37
N LEU A 251 9.35 -6.95 -14.35
CA LEU A 251 10.16 -6.30 -13.32
C LEU A 251 11.13 -7.28 -12.67
N LEU A 252 10.66 -8.47 -12.28
CA LEU A 252 11.51 -9.48 -11.63
C LEU A 252 12.48 -10.16 -12.60
N SER A 253 12.13 -10.24 -13.88
CA SER A 253 13.01 -10.80 -14.91
C SER A 253 14.21 -9.89 -15.17
N PHE A 254 13.99 -8.57 -15.20
CA PHE A 254 15.05 -7.59 -15.45
C PHE A 254 15.75 -7.10 -14.17
N GLN A 255 15.05 -7.05 -13.03
CA GLN A 255 15.55 -6.57 -11.74
C GLN A 255 15.27 -7.58 -10.61
N PRO A 256 15.90 -8.77 -10.66
CA PRO A 256 15.65 -9.84 -9.68
C PRO A 256 16.08 -9.48 -8.25
N THR A 257 16.96 -8.49 -8.08
CA THR A 257 17.41 -7.96 -6.78
C THR A 257 16.28 -7.32 -5.97
N LEU A 258 15.23 -6.82 -6.64
CA LEU A 258 14.01 -6.32 -5.99
C LEU A 258 13.07 -7.45 -5.56
N GLY A 259 13.32 -8.67 -6.03
CA GLY A 259 12.54 -9.87 -5.73
C GLY A 259 12.27 -10.09 -4.25
N PRO A 260 13.25 -10.02 -3.35
CA PRO A 260 13.07 -10.30 -1.92
C PRO A 260 12.15 -9.31 -1.19
N LEU A 261 12.00 -8.09 -1.69
CA LEU A 261 11.21 -7.04 -1.05
C LEU A 261 9.73 -7.44 -0.89
N PRO A 262 9.06 -7.01 0.18
CA PRO A 262 7.62 -7.18 0.33
C PRO A 262 6.85 -6.33 -0.70
N ARG A 263 5.72 -6.87 -1.14
CA ARG A 263 4.89 -6.29 -2.20
C ARG A 263 3.53 -5.88 -1.65
N LEU A 264 3.34 -4.58 -1.48
CA LEU A 264 2.05 -3.97 -1.17
C LEU A 264 1.29 -3.70 -2.46
N VAL A 265 0.20 -4.42 -2.67
CA VAL A 265 -0.68 -4.26 -3.82
C VAL A 265 -1.73 -3.19 -3.52
N LEU A 266 -1.70 -2.15 -4.34
CA LEU A 266 -2.66 -1.05 -4.36
C LEU A 266 -3.57 -1.11 -5.59
N SER A 267 -3.42 -2.12 -6.46
CA SER A 267 -4.44 -2.44 -7.45
C SER A 267 -5.76 -2.78 -6.73
N ASN A 268 -6.91 -2.52 -7.37
CA ASN A 268 -8.23 -2.71 -6.76
C ASN A 268 -8.93 -3.95 -7.35
N PRO A 269 -8.58 -5.19 -6.91
CA PRO A 269 -9.29 -6.38 -7.36
C PRO A 269 -10.76 -6.31 -6.93
N GLN A 270 -11.67 -6.67 -7.82
CA GLN A 270 -13.12 -6.59 -7.60
C GLN A 270 -13.71 -7.89 -7.05
N THR A 271 -12.94 -8.99 -7.06
CA THR A 271 -13.43 -10.31 -6.65
C THR A 271 -12.37 -11.11 -5.88
N PRO A 272 -12.78 -12.05 -5.00
CA PRO A 272 -11.86 -12.99 -4.36
C PRO A 272 -11.03 -13.81 -5.35
N HIS A 273 -11.55 -14.12 -6.53
CA HIS A 273 -10.80 -14.84 -7.57
C HIS A 273 -9.64 -14.00 -8.14
N GLN A 274 -9.86 -12.70 -8.36
CA GLN A 274 -8.78 -11.79 -8.77
C GLN A 274 -7.73 -11.63 -7.66
N LEU A 275 -8.16 -11.60 -6.39
CA LEU A 275 -7.25 -11.62 -5.24
C LEU A 275 -6.37 -12.88 -5.24
N LEU A 276 -6.97 -14.07 -5.42
CA LEU A 276 -6.21 -15.33 -5.52
C LEU A 276 -5.25 -15.34 -6.72
N ARG A 277 -5.64 -14.76 -7.87
CA ARG A 277 -4.73 -14.56 -9.01
C ARG A 277 -3.52 -13.72 -8.59
N GLN A 278 -3.73 -12.58 -7.93
CA GLN A 278 -2.62 -11.72 -7.50
C GLN A 278 -1.71 -12.39 -6.46
N ILE A 279 -2.28 -13.16 -5.53
CA ILE A 279 -1.50 -14.00 -4.60
C ILE A 279 -0.65 -14.99 -5.39
N SER A 280 -1.22 -15.63 -6.44
CA SER A 280 -0.50 -16.55 -7.31
C SER A 280 0.68 -15.92 -8.07
N LEU A 281 0.64 -14.60 -8.28
CA LEU A 281 1.74 -13.81 -8.86
C LEU A 281 2.77 -13.35 -7.82
N GLY A 282 2.55 -13.64 -6.54
CA GLY A 282 3.48 -13.33 -5.45
C GLY A 282 3.25 -11.98 -4.79
N ALA A 283 2.00 -11.55 -4.66
CA ALA A 283 1.63 -10.42 -3.82
C ALA A 283 1.61 -10.79 -2.33
N ASP A 284 2.06 -9.87 -1.46
CA ASP A 284 2.21 -10.10 -0.01
C ASP A 284 1.17 -9.35 0.83
N VAL A 285 0.88 -8.09 0.50
CA VAL A 285 -0.03 -7.25 1.28
C VAL A 285 -1.04 -6.60 0.35
N PHE A 286 -2.32 -6.59 0.72
CA PHE A 286 -3.39 -6.06 -0.12
C PHE A 286 -4.15 -4.95 0.58
N ALA A 287 -4.25 -3.80 -0.06
CA ALA A 287 -5.27 -2.82 0.27
C ALA A 287 -6.54 -3.14 -0.53
N LEU A 288 -7.64 -3.46 0.16
CA LEU A 288 -8.89 -3.93 -0.49
C LEU A 288 -10.07 -2.98 -0.24
N PRO A 289 -10.20 -1.88 -0.99
CA PRO A 289 -11.33 -0.96 -0.87
C PRO A 289 -12.69 -1.63 -1.11
N PHE A 290 -12.76 -2.65 -1.97
CA PHE A 290 -14.02 -3.29 -2.34
C PHE A 290 -14.77 -3.91 -1.14
N VAL A 291 -14.07 -4.28 -0.07
CA VAL A 291 -14.70 -4.78 1.17
C VAL A 291 -15.59 -3.71 1.80
N ASN A 292 -15.12 -2.47 1.80
CA ASN A 292 -15.89 -1.32 2.27
C ASN A 292 -17.05 -1.03 1.30
N THR A 293 -16.79 -1.05 -0.01
CA THR A 293 -17.83 -0.84 -1.04
C THR A 293 -18.98 -1.83 -0.93
N LEU A 294 -18.69 -3.11 -0.70
CA LEU A 294 -19.72 -4.14 -0.49
C LEU A 294 -20.54 -3.85 0.75
N SER A 295 -19.88 -3.47 1.85
CA SER A 295 -20.56 -3.13 3.11
C SER A 295 -21.46 -1.89 2.95
N ASP A 296 -20.98 -0.85 2.27
CA ASP A 296 -21.76 0.36 1.93
C ASP A 296 -22.98 0.04 1.05
N ALA A 297 -22.86 -0.96 0.18
CA ALA A 297 -23.94 -1.47 -0.64
C ALA A 297 -24.91 -2.42 0.10
N GLY A 298 -24.68 -2.69 1.39
CA GLY A 298 -25.49 -3.63 2.17
C GLY A 298 -25.27 -5.10 1.80
N LEU A 299 -24.12 -5.44 1.20
CA LEU A 299 -23.77 -6.78 0.76
C LEU A 299 -22.79 -7.44 1.73
N ALA A 300 -22.97 -8.74 1.98
CA ALA A 300 -22.08 -9.56 2.79
C ALA A 300 -21.44 -10.67 1.94
N LEU A 301 -20.14 -10.90 2.14
CA LEU A 301 -19.43 -12.03 1.53
C LEU A 301 -19.71 -13.30 2.33
N THR A 302 -20.38 -14.27 1.72
CA THR A 302 -20.79 -15.53 2.38
C THR A 302 -20.18 -16.79 1.75
N PHE A 303 -19.15 -16.62 0.91
CA PHE A 303 -18.51 -17.75 0.24
C PHE A 303 -17.76 -18.63 1.25
N ALA A 304 -17.72 -19.94 0.98
CA ALA A 304 -16.94 -20.89 1.77
C ALA A 304 -15.54 -21.04 1.18
N PHE A 305 -14.51 -20.95 2.02
CA PHE A 305 -13.12 -21.18 1.65
C PHE A 305 -12.42 -22.10 2.68
N PRO A 306 -11.74 -23.17 2.24
CA PRO A 306 -11.70 -23.69 0.87
C PRO A 306 -13.08 -24.17 0.41
N ARG A 307 -13.26 -24.37 -0.91
CA ARG A 307 -14.53 -24.87 -1.48
C ARG A 307 -14.94 -26.17 -0.74
N PRO A 308 -16.20 -26.28 -0.26
CA PRO A 308 -16.66 -27.51 0.38
C PRO A 308 -16.48 -28.70 -0.56
N GLN A 309 -15.93 -29.80 -0.04
CA GLN A 309 -15.83 -31.05 -0.80
C GLN A 309 -17.25 -31.52 -1.12
N GLN A 310 -17.59 -31.66 -2.40
CA GLN A 310 -18.86 -32.29 -2.79
C GLN A 310 -18.80 -33.74 -2.30
N GLN A 311 -19.64 -34.09 -1.31
CA GLN A 311 -19.87 -35.48 -0.99
C GLN A 311 -20.53 -36.12 -2.21
N ASN A 312 -19.79 -36.99 -2.91
CA ASN A 312 -20.34 -37.88 -3.92
C ASN A 312 -21.43 -38.70 -3.22
N SER A 313 -22.69 -38.28 -3.37
CA SER A 313 -23.83 -39.11 -2.97
C SER A 313 -23.74 -40.39 -3.82
N PRO A 314 -23.70 -41.58 -3.22
CA PRO A 314 -23.70 -42.81 -3.99
C PRO A 314 -24.95 -42.80 -4.87
N ARG A 315 -24.76 -42.89 -6.20
CA ARG A 315 -25.87 -43.13 -7.14
C ARG A 315 -26.66 -44.31 -6.58
N ALA A 316 -27.90 -44.06 -6.17
CA ALA A 316 -28.83 -45.13 -5.90
C ALA A 316 -28.88 -45.99 -7.17
N SER A 317 -28.35 -47.21 -7.08
CA SER A 317 -28.48 -48.23 -8.10
C SER A 317 -29.96 -48.57 -8.21
N SER A 318 -30.65 -47.95 -9.17
CA SER A 318 -31.89 -48.49 -9.69
C SER A 318 -31.53 -49.74 -10.49
N SER A 319 -31.65 -50.90 -9.85
CA SER A 319 -31.62 -52.21 -10.49
C SER A 319 -33.07 -52.68 -10.72
N PRO A 320 -33.23 -53.64 -11.64
CA PRO A 320 -33.83 -53.52 -12.97
C PRO A 320 -35.36 -53.44 -12.99
#